data_AF-A0A0S6X276-F1
#
_entry.id   AF-A0A0S6X276-F1
#
_cell.length_a   1.000
_cell.length_b   1.000
_cell.length_c   1.000
_cell.angle_alpha   90.00
_cell.angle_beta   90.00
_cell.angle_gamma   90.00
#
_symmetry.space_group_name_H-M   'P 1'
#
loop_
_entity.id
_entity.type
_entity.pdbx_description
1 polymer ?
#
loop_
_entity_poly.entity_id
_entity_poly.type
_entity_poly.pdbx_seq_one_letter_code
_entity_poly.pdbx_strand_id
1 'polypeptide(L)'
;MPRRPVAPPRAPVTRIAAALALTGALSACNTVVLKPAGDVAQQQGDLVVISTLLMLLIIVPVIGLTLFFAFKYRASNKEANYQPDWDHSTQLELVIWAAPLLIIICLGALTWVSTHLLDPYRTIGRIDPETPISAQAEPLEVDVVALDWKWLFIYPEQGVATVNELVVPTNRPLHFRITASSVMNSFYVPAMAGQIYAMPGMETRLNAVMNRTGDDFIGFSANYSGAGFSGMRFPVRSVDDAGFAAWVADVKDGGEKAAGTLDAPKYLDLEKPSENVPAMHFANVDAKLYGRIVDMCVEPGKMCMSEMMAIDARGGLGKAGIHNVEMLTYDKHGREAALDATRNPDAALTRELAWVRALCEQEAGAVIDNTVVAPADKNSLTGFGLSAPQSLSLAGQNDSQSTPARPSKTSRN
;
A
#
# COMPACT_ATOMS: atom_id res chain seq x y z
N MET A 1 9.53 -10.70 -80.85
CA MET A 1 8.73 -10.75 -79.60
C MET A 1 9.68 -10.87 -78.42
N PRO A 2 9.76 -9.91 -77.49
CA PRO A 2 10.65 -10.02 -76.34
C PRO A 2 10.01 -10.88 -75.24
N ARG A 3 10.78 -11.82 -74.68
CA ARG A 3 10.38 -12.67 -73.55
C ARG A 3 10.29 -11.82 -72.27
N ARG A 4 9.16 -11.90 -71.57
CA ARG A 4 8.99 -11.32 -70.22
C ARG A 4 9.87 -12.06 -69.21
N PRO A 5 10.54 -11.38 -68.27
CA PRO A 5 11.30 -12.04 -67.21
C PRO A 5 10.36 -12.61 -66.14
N VAL A 6 10.60 -13.86 -65.75
CA VAL A 6 9.92 -14.55 -64.65
C VAL A 6 10.50 -14.05 -63.33
N ALA A 7 9.65 -13.52 -62.44
CA ALA A 7 10.07 -13.07 -61.11
C ALA A 7 10.38 -14.28 -60.20
N PRO A 8 11.40 -14.21 -59.33
CA PRO A 8 11.75 -15.32 -58.44
C PRO A 8 10.76 -15.45 -57.26
N PRO A 9 10.60 -16.66 -56.69
CA PRO A 9 9.61 -16.93 -55.65
C PRO A 9 9.98 -16.27 -54.31
N ARG A 10 9.12 -15.35 -53.83
CA ARG A 10 9.22 -14.65 -52.53
C ARG A 10 8.85 -15.52 -51.32
N ALA A 11 9.24 -16.79 -51.30
CA ALA A 11 8.78 -17.77 -50.30
C ALA A 11 9.67 -18.03 -49.06
N PRO A 12 10.98 -17.73 -48.99
CA PRO A 12 11.78 -18.11 -47.83
C PRO A 12 11.70 -17.10 -46.66
N VAL A 13 11.59 -15.79 -46.95
CA VAL A 13 11.64 -14.74 -45.91
C VAL A 13 10.38 -14.72 -45.04
N THR A 14 9.21 -14.97 -45.61
CA THR A 14 7.94 -15.03 -44.87
C THR A 14 7.86 -16.25 -43.96
N ARG A 15 8.44 -17.39 -44.37
CA ARG A 15 8.50 -18.60 -43.54
C ARG A 15 9.46 -18.45 -42.36
N ILE A 16 10.60 -17.77 -42.57
CA ILE A 16 11.57 -17.49 -41.50
C ILE A 16 10.98 -16.48 -40.51
N ALA A 17 10.29 -15.43 -40.98
CA ALA A 17 9.61 -14.47 -40.10
C ALA A 17 8.48 -15.12 -39.29
N ALA A 18 7.70 -16.02 -39.90
CA ALA A 18 6.67 -16.78 -39.19
C ALA A 18 7.26 -17.75 -38.15
N ALA A 19 8.37 -18.40 -38.46
CA ALA A 19 9.08 -19.27 -37.50
C ALA A 19 9.68 -18.47 -36.35
N LEU A 20 10.26 -17.28 -36.61
CA LEU A 20 10.78 -16.38 -35.57
C LEU A 20 9.68 -15.86 -34.65
N ALA A 21 8.53 -15.48 -35.24
CA ALA A 21 7.36 -15.04 -34.48
C ALA A 21 6.80 -16.16 -33.59
N LEU A 22 6.82 -17.41 -34.09
CA LEU A 22 6.41 -18.59 -33.32
C LEU A 22 7.41 -18.86 -32.17
N THR A 23 8.72 -18.81 -32.41
CA THR A 23 9.71 -18.97 -31.33
C THR A 23 9.68 -17.84 -30.30
N GLY A 24 9.40 -16.60 -30.73
CA GLY A 24 9.17 -15.48 -29.82
C GLY A 24 7.94 -15.68 -28.94
N ALA A 25 6.84 -16.16 -29.52
CA ALA A 25 5.63 -16.53 -28.79
C ALA A 25 5.83 -17.70 -27.80
N LEU A 26 6.66 -18.69 -28.14
CA LEU A 26 6.98 -19.81 -27.23
C LEU A 26 7.91 -19.41 -26.07
N SER A 27 8.77 -18.40 -26.24
CA SER A 27 9.63 -17.91 -25.13
C SER A 27 8.84 -17.22 -24.00
N ALA A 28 7.61 -16.78 -24.29
CA ALA A 28 6.73 -16.14 -23.32
C ALA A 28 6.03 -17.13 -22.35
N CYS A 29 6.21 -18.44 -22.53
CA CYS A 29 5.56 -19.47 -21.68
C CYS A 29 6.19 -19.66 -20.29
N ASN A 30 7.29 -18.96 -19.96
CA ASN A 30 7.94 -19.05 -18.64
C ASN A 30 7.87 -17.72 -17.85
N THR A 31 6.74 -17.01 -17.95
CA THR A 31 6.52 -15.85 -17.07
C THR A 31 6.11 -16.34 -15.69
N VAL A 32 6.73 -15.78 -14.64
CA VAL A 32 6.46 -16.11 -13.23
C VAL A 32 4.97 -15.95 -12.88
N VAL A 33 4.28 -15.05 -13.58
CA VAL A 33 2.84 -14.79 -13.42
C VAL A 33 1.95 -15.92 -13.98
N LEU A 34 2.41 -16.65 -15.01
CA LEU A 34 1.63 -17.74 -15.63
C LEU A 34 1.94 -19.12 -15.02
N LYS A 35 3.03 -19.25 -14.24
CA LYS A 35 3.36 -20.45 -13.45
C LYS A 35 3.89 -20.08 -12.05
N PRO A 36 3.06 -19.45 -11.22
CA PRO A 36 3.44 -19.10 -9.86
C PRO A 36 3.54 -20.34 -8.95
N ALA A 37 4.10 -20.13 -7.76
CA ALA A 37 4.24 -21.16 -6.73
C ALA A 37 3.12 -21.12 -5.67
N GLY A 38 2.32 -20.06 -5.60
CA GLY A 38 1.19 -19.93 -4.67
C GLY A 38 -0.17 -20.04 -5.36
N ASP A 39 -1.16 -20.62 -4.68
CA ASP A 39 -2.53 -20.79 -5.19
C ASP A 39 -3.22 -19.46 -5.51
N VAL A 40 -3.04 -18.43 -4.68
CA VAL A 40 -3.62 -17.09 -4.92
C VAL A 40 -3.09 -16.51 -6.23
N ALA A 41 -1.77 -16.59 -6.46
CA ALA A 41 -1.18 -16.15 -7.71
C ALA A 41 -1.61 -17.04 -8.90
N GLN A 42 -1.81 -18.35 -8.71
CA GLN A 42 -2.28 -19.24 -9.77
C GLN A 42 -3.69 -18.85 -10.23
N GLN A 43 -4.61 -18.59 -9.30
CA GLN A 43 -5.96 -18.12 -9.60
C GLN A 43 -5.96 -16.79 -10.37
N GLN A 44 -5.05 -15.88 -10.02
CA GLN A 44 -4.85 -14.62 -10.76
C GLN A 44 -4.33 -14.88 -12.18
N GLY A 45 -3.37 -15.80 -12.34
CA GLY A 45 -2.87 -16.23 -13.64
C GLY A 45 -3.98 -16.82 -14.52
N ASP A 46 -4.81 -17.69 -13.96
CA ASP A 46 -5.95 -18.29 -14.66
C ASP A 46 -6.97 -17.22 -15.09
N LEU A 47 -7.24 -16.23 -14.25
CA LEU A 47 -8.11 -15.09 -14.59
C LEU A 47 -7.56 -14.29 -15.78
N VAL A 48 -6.24 -14.04 -15.81
CA VAL A 48 -5.57 -13.36 -16.92
C VAL A 48 -5.69 -14.19 -18.21
N VAL A 49 -5.48 -15.51 -18.13
CA VAL A 49 -5.59 -16.40 -19.31
C VAL A 49 -7.03 -16.44 -19.82
N ILE A 50 -8.00 -16.66 -18.96
CA ILE A 50 -9.43 -16.73 -19.32
C ILE A 50 -9.91 -15.41 -19.93
N SER A 51 -9.59 -14.28 -19.29
CA SER A 51 -9.98 -12.95 -19.80
C SER A 51 -9.33 -12.65 -21.15
N THR A 52 -8.05 -13.01 -21.33
CA THR A 52 -7.35 -12.85 -22.60
C THR A 52 -8.00 -13.69 -23.71
N LEU A 53 -8.31 -14.96 -23.44
CA LEU A 53 -8.96 -15.85 -24.41
C LEU A 53 -10.36 -15.35 -24.80
N LEU A 54 -11.15 -14.85 -23.83
CA LEU A 54 -12.46 -14.26 -24.09
C LEU A 54 -12.36 -12.98 -24.94
N MET A 55 -11.37 -12.11 -24.69
CA MET A 55 -11.14 -10.92 -25.52
C MET A 55 -10.67 -11.28 -26.94
N LEU A 56 -9.78 -12.27 -27.07
CA LEU A 56 -9.28 -12.74 -28.36
C LEU A 56 -10.38 -13.33 -29.24
N LEU A 57 -11.42 -13.92 -28.65
CA LEU A 57 -12.58 -14.45 -29.37
C LEU A 57 -13.26 -13.39 -30.25
N ILE A 58 -13.27 -12.11 -29.86
CA ILE A 58 -13.81 -11.00 -30.67
C ILE A 58 -12.71 -10.35 -31.52
N ILE A 59 -11.53 -10.13 -30.96
CA ILE A 59 -10.44 -9.41 -31.64
C ILE A 59 -9.97 -10.16 -32.89
N VAL A 60 -9.79 -11.48 -32.80
CA VAL A 60 -9.26 -12.28 -33.91
C VAL A 60 -10.22 -12.29 -35.11
N PRO A 61 -11.55 -12.52 -34.96
CA PRO A 61 -12.50 -12.37 -36.06
C PRO A 61 -12.55 -10.96 -36.64
N VAL A 62 -12.49 -9.90 -35.81
CA VAL A 62 -12.51 -8.51 -36.31
C VAL A 62 -11.30 -8.23 -37.19
N ILE A 63 -10.10 -8.60 -36.76
CA ILE A 63 -8.88 -8.46 -37.56
C ILE A 63 -8.97 -9.31 -38.83
N GLY A 64 -9.41 -10.57 -38.70
CA GLY A 64 -9.57 -11.49 -39.83
C GLY A 64 -10.55 -10.98 -40.88
N LEU A 65 -11.73 -10.51 -40.46
CA LEU A 65 -12.75 -9.94 -41.35
C LEU A 65 -12.27 -8.64 -41.99
N THR A 66 -11.54 -7.79 -41.26
CA THR A 66 -10.97 -6.56 -41.82
C THR A 66 -9.99 -6.87 -42.95
N LEU A 67 -9.06 -7.80 -42.72
CA LEU A 67 -8.12 -8.24 -43.74
C LEU A 67 -8.82 -8.94 -44.91
N PHE A 68 -9.84 -9.76 -44.62
CA PHE A 68 -10.65 -10.43 -45.62
C PHE A 68 -11.39 -9.43 -46.51
N PHE A 69 -12.06 -8.42 -45.93
CA PHE A 69 -12.77 -7.40 -46.70
C PHE A 69 -11.80 -6.52 -47.50
N ALA A 70 -10.66 -6.13 -46.92
CA ALA A 70 -9.62 -5.42 -47.64
C ALA A 70 -9.10 -6.21 -48.85
N PHE A 71 -8.96 -7.53 -48.74
CA PHE A 71 -8.52 -8.38 -49.85
C PHE A 71 -9.61 -8.65 -50.89
N LYS A 72 -10.83 -8.96 -50.45
CA LYS A 72 -11.96 -9.37 -51.29
C LYS A 72 -12.57 -8.20 -52.07
N TYR A 73 -12.78 -7.06 -51.41
CA TYR A 73 -13.44 -5.88 -51.98
C TYR A 73 -12.46 -4.81 -52.47
N ARG A 74 -11.18 -5.17 -52.70
CA ARG A 74 -10.21 -4.26 -53.30
C ARG A 74 -10.66 -3.81 -54.70
N ALA A 75 -10.33 -2.58 -55.09
CA ALA A 75 -10.74 -1.96 -56.35
C ALA A 75 -10.35 -2.74 -57.63
N SER A 76 -9.32 -3.59 -57.55
CA SER A 76 -8.87 -4.44 -58.66
C SER A 76 -9.69 -5.72 -58.84
N ASN A 77 -10.51 -6.12 -57.87
CA ASN A 77 -11.39 -7.28 -58.00
C ASN A 77 -12.72 -6.85 -58.64
N LYS A 78 -13.02 -7.35 -59.85
CA LYS A 78 -14.24 -7.01 -60.60
C LYS A 78 -15.38 -8.03 -60.45
N GLU A 79 -15.12 -9.16 -59.81
CA GLU A 79 -16.10 -10.22 -59.61
C GLU A 79 -16.90 -10.07 -58.30
N ALA A 80 -16.47 -9.17 -57.40
CA ALA A 80 -17.15 -8.95 -56.13
C ALA A 80 -18.45 -8.13 -56.31
N ASN A 81 -19.50 -8.50 -55.59
CA ASN A 81 -20.77 -7.77 -55.55
C ASN A 81 -20.55 -6.36 -54.95
N TYR A 82 -20.86 -5.31 -55.70
CA TYR A 82 -20.70 -3.91 -55.29
C TYR A 82 -22.08 -3.28 -55.03
N GLN A 83 -22.32 -2.88 -53.78
CA GLN A 83 -23.56 -2.24 -53.34
C GLN A 83 -23.24 -0.91 -52.63
N PRO A 84 -23.21 0.23 -53.34
CA PRO A 84 -22.83 1.52 -52.78
C PRO A 84 -23.85 2.12 -51.81
N ASP A 85 -25.13 1.78 -51.99
CA ASP A 85 -26.25 2.37 -51.23
C ASP A 85 -26.70 1.47 -50.07
N TRP A 86 -25.92 0.46 -49.70
CA TRP A 86 -26.22 -0.43 -48.58
C TRP A 86 -25.56 0.09 -47.30
N ASP A 87 -26.37 0.67 -46.42
CA ASP A 87 -25.91 1.34 -45.19
C ASP A 87 -26.54 0.77 -43.91
N HIS A 88 -27.63 0.00 -44.01
CA HIS A 88 -28.34 -0.52 -42.85
C HIS A 88 -28.69 -2.01 -42.93
N SER A 89 -28.44 -2.72 -41.82
CA SER A 89 -28.92 -4.08 -41.59
C SER A 89 -29.12 -4.34 -40.11
N THR A 90 -30.38 -4.48 -39.70
CA THR A 90 -30.78 -4.78 -38.32
C THR A 90 -30.17 -6.07 -37.79
N GLN A 91 -29.99 -7.08 -38.65
CA GLN A 91 -29.37 -8.36 -38.25
C GLN A 91 -27.89 -8.19 -37.90
N LEU A 92 -27.15 -7.42 -38.70
CA LEU A 92 -25.73 -7.14 -38.46
C LEU A 92 -25.55 -6.27 -37.22
N GLU A 93 -26.38 -5.24 -37.08
CA GLU A 93 -26.39 -4.35 -35.92
C GLU A 93 -26.60 -5.15 -34.61
N LEU A 94 -27.58 -6.04 -34.57
CA LEU A 94 -27.85 -6.87 -33.40
C LEU A 94 -26.65 -7.74 -33.03
N VAL A 95 -25.95 -8.34 -34.00
CA VAL A 95 -24.76 -9.17 -33.73
C VAL A 95 -23.59 -8.35 -33.19
N ILE A 96 -23.32 -7.19 -33.79
CA ILE A 96 -22.22 -6.29 -33.39
C ILE A 96 -22.44 -5.72 -31.98
N TRP A 97 -23.69 -5.49 -31.57
CA TRP A 97 -24.00 -5.04 -30.21
C TRP A 97 -24.06 -6.19 -29.21
N ALA A 98 -24.73 -7.29 -29.55
CA ALA A 98 -24.95 -8.39 -28.61
C ALA A 98 -23.67 -9.14 -28.25
N ALA A 99 -22.75 -9.35 -29.22
CA ALA A 99 -21.55 -10.14 -28.97
C ALA A 99 -20.58 -9.48 -27.95
N PRO A 100 -20.19 -8.20 -28.08
CA PRO A 100 -19.39 -7.53 -27.06
C PRO A 100 -20.13 -7.37 -25.72
N LEU A 101 -21.44 -7.07 -25.75
CA LEU A 101 -22.24 -6.94 -24.53
C LEU A 101 -22.24 -8.24 -23.72
N LEU A 102 -22.43 -9.39 -24.38
CA LEU A 102 -22.41 -10.70 -23.73
C LEU A 102 -21.05 -10.99 -23.08
N ILE A 103 -19.95 -10.69 -23.78
CA ILE A 103 -18.59 -10.86 -23.23
C ILE A 103 -18.38 -9.98 -22.00
N ILE A 104 -18.83 -8.73 -22.02
CA ILE A 104 -18.72 -7.84 -20.86
C ILE A 104 -19.54 -8.35 -19.67
N ILE A 105 -20.74 -8.90 -19.90
CA ILE A 105 -21.55 -9.52 -18.84
C ILE A 105 -20.81 -10.72 -18.23
N CYS A 106 -20.27 -11.62 -19.06
CA CYS A 106 -19.49 -12.76 -18.58
C CYS A 106 -18.24 -12.33 -17.80
N LEU A 107 -17.48 -11.36 -18.32
CA LEU A 107 -16.28 -10.85 -17.67
C LEU A 107 -16.61 -10.10 -16.38
N GLY A 108 -17.71 -9.34 -16.35
CA GLY A 108 -18.20 -8.67 -15.15
C GLY A 108 -18.55 -9.65 -14.04
N ALA A 109 -19.26 -10.74 -14.36
CA ALA A 109 -19.58 -11.79 -13.40
C ALA A 109 -18.32 -12.49 -12.86
N LEU A 110 -17.38 -12.84 -13.74
CA LEU A 110 -16.09 -13.43 -13.35
C LEU A 110 -15.27 -12.49 -12.47
N THR A 111 -15.21 -11.21 -12.83
CA THR A 111 -14.46 -10.19 -12.08
C THR A 111 -15.07 -10.00 -10.69
N TRP A 112 -16.39 -9.88 -10.59
CA TRP A 112 -17.09 -9.74 -9.31
C TRP A 112 -16.75 -10.87 -8.33
N VAL A 113 -16.88 -12.12 -8.80
CA VAL A 113 -16.58 -13.32 -8.00
C VAL A 113 -15.10 -13.36 -7.61
N SER A 114 -14.21 -13.12 -8.58
CA SER A 114 -12.76 -13.18 -8.36
C SER A 114 -12.30 -12.11 -7.36
N THR A 115 -12.81 -10.88 -7.44
CA THR A 115 -12.48 -9.79 -6.51
C THR A 115 -12.85 -10.12 -5.06
N HIS A 116 -13.99 -10.79 -4.82
CA HIS A 116 -14.41 -11.17 -3.47
C HIS A 116 -13.73 -12.44 -2.94
N LEU A 117 -13.24 -13.31 -3.83
CA LEU A 117 -12.50 -14.51 -3.46
C LEU A 117 -11.02 -14.22 -3.22
N LEU A 118 -10.43 -13.32 -3.99
CA LEU A 118 -9.00 -12.96 -3.98
C LEU A 118 -8.73 -11.65 -3.23
N ASP A 119 -9.65 -11.22 -2.36
CA ASP A 119 -9.44 -10.08 -1.47
C ASP A 119 -8.24 -10.37 -0.55
N PRO A 120 -7.18 -9.53 -0.56
CA PRO A 120 -6.02 -9.69 0.31
C PRO A 120 -6.34 -9.83 1.81
N TYR A 121 -7.43 -9.20 2.27
CA TYR A 121 -7.84 -9.20 3.68
C TYR A 121 -8.59 -10.46 4.08
N ARG A 122 -9.04 -11.26 3.11
CA ARG A 122 -9.77 -12.51 3.35
C ARG A 122 -8.79 -13.64 3.66
N THR A 123 -9.07 -14.41 4.70
CA THR A 123 -8.32 -15.63 4.99
C THR A 123 -8.52 -16.65 3.86
N ILE A 124 -7.42 -17.28 3.46
CA ILE A 124 -7.45 -18.29 2.40
C ILE A 124 -8.17 -19.55 2.88
N GLY A 125 -9.03 -20.11 2.03
CA GLY A 125 -9.80 -21.33 2.34
C GLY A 125 -9.14 -22.63 1.88
N ARG A 126 -8.10 -22.55 1.04
CA ARG A 126 -7.41 -23.70 0.48
C ARG A 126 -5.91 -23.41 0.30
N ILE A 127 -5.11 -24.47 0.40
CA ILE A 127 -3.67 -24.45 0.11
C ILE A 127 -3.50 -24.60 -1.39
N ASP A 128 -4.23 -25.53 -2.00
CA ASP A 128 -4.24 -25.85 -3.43
C ASP A 128 -5.68 -26.26 -3.84
N PRO A 129 -5.96 -26.51 -5.14
CA PRO A 129 -7.30 -26.87 -5.58
C PRO A 129 -7.93 -28.09 -4.89
N GLU A 130 -7.12 -29.02 -4.39
CA GLU A 130 -7.55 -30.29 -3.80
C GLU A 130 -7.46 -30.28 -2.26
N THR A 131 -6.60 -29.44 -1.68
CA THR A 131 -6.30 -29.39 -0.24
C THR A 131 -6.98 -28.18 0.42
N PRO A 132 -8.14 -28.36 1.07
CA PRO A 132 -8.74 -27.31 1.89
C PRO A 132 -7.90 -27.07 3.15
N ILE A 133 -7.88 -25.82 3.62
CA ILE A 133 -7.22 -25.48 4.88
C ILE A 133 -8.12 -25.99 6.02
N SER A 134 -7.55 -26.80 6.92
CA SER A 134 -8.26 -27.19 8.14
C SER A 134 -8.56 -25.94 8.96
N ALA A 135 -9.75 -25.82 9.54
CA ALA A 135 -10.13 -24.69 10.39
C ALA A 135 -9.23 -24.48 11.62
N GLN A 136 -8.38 -25.46 11.93
CA GLN A 136 -7.42 -25.47 13.03
C GLN A 136 -5.98 -25.10 12.62
N ALA A 137 -5.72 -24.85 11.34
CA ALA A 137 -4.38 -24.46 10.88
C ALA A 137 -4.11 -23.00 11.29
N GLU A 138 -3.08 -22.79 12.10
CA GLU A 138 -2.64 -21.46 12.51
C GLU A 138 -1.77 -20.84 11.40
N PRO A 139 -2.17 -19.69 10.83
CA PRO A 139 -1.35 -19.01 9.85
C PRO A 139 -0.02 -18.57 10.47
N LEU A 140 1.05 -18.51 9.68
CA LEU A 140 2.28 -17.85 10.11
C LEU A 140 2.09 -16.34 9.97
N GLU A 141 2.18 -15.63 11.08
CA GLU A 141 2.18 -14.17 11.10
C GLU A 141 3.54 -13.61 10.68
N VAL A 142 3.56 -12.72 9.69
CA VAL A 142 4.78 -12.01 9.25
C VAL A 142 4.48 -10.52 9.13
N ASP A 143 5.12 -9.75 9.98
CA ASP A 143 5.04 -8.30 10.02
C ASP A 143 6.07 -7.72 9.01
N VAL A 144 5.60 -7.04 7.97
CA VAL A 144 6.42 -6.44 6.92
C VAL A 144 6.46 -4.93 7.09
N VAL A 145 7.66 -4.36 7.10
CA VAL A 145 7.88 -2.92 7.18
C VAL A 145 8.71 -2.47 5.98
N ALA A 146 8.13 -1.61 5.16
CA ALA A 146 8.86 -0.93 4.09
C ALA A 146 9.66 0.24 4.68
N LEU A 147 10.98 0.13 4.66
CA LEU A 147 11.92 1.20 5.02
C LEU A 147 12.44 1.88 3.74
N ASP A 148 13.19 2.98 3.90
CA ASP A 148 13.88 3.63 2.79
C ASP A 148 14.89 2.66 2.15
N TRP A 149 14.48 2.10 1.01
CA TRP A 149 15.18 1.15 0.15
C TRP A 149 15.60 -0.18 0.79
N LYS A 150 14.86 -0.60 1.82
CA LYS A 150 15.07 -1.88 2.53
C LYS A 150 13.72 -2.48 2.93
N TRP A 151 13.66 -3.79 3.02
CA TRP A 151 12.52 -4.51 3.56
C TRP A 151 12.87 -5.13 4.90
N LEU A 152 12.07 -4.87 5.92
CA LEU A 152 12.19 -5.48 7.23
C LEU A 152 11.03 -6.46 7.43
N PHE A 153 11.36 -7.69 7.80
CA PHE A 153 10.43 -8.76 8.08
C PHE A 153 10.56 -9.15 9.55
N ILE A 154 9.47 -9.13 10.30
CA ILE A 154 9.43 -9.48 11.72
C ILE A 154 8.53 -10.71 11.86
N TYR A 155 9.01 -11.71 12.59
CA TYR A 155 8.31 -12.96 12.87
C TYR A 155 7.91 -12.96 14.35
N PRO A 156 6.74 -12.41 14.70
CA PRO A 156 6.35 -12.18 16.10
C PRO A 156 6.27 -13.46 16.93
N GLU A 157 5.78 -14.57 16.35
CA GLU A 157 5.71 -15.88 17.02
C GLU A 157 7.10 -16.40 17.40
N GLN A 158 8.09 -16.24 16.50
CA GLN A 158 9.44 -16.73 16.69
C GLN A 158 10.33 -15.72 17.44
N GLY A 159 9.96 -14.44 17.48
CA GLY A 159 10.71 -13.36 18.11
C GLY A 159 11.96 -12.93 17.33
N VAL A 160 12.02 -13.21 16.03
CA VAL A 160 13.17 -12.91 15.15
C VAL A 160 12.78 -11.91 14.07
N ALA A 161 13.76 -11.22 13.49
CA ALA A 161 13.54 -10.36 12.33
C ALA A 161 14.65 -10.49 11.31
N THR A 162 14.34 -10.21 10.05
CA THR A 162 15.30 -10.19 8.95
C THR A 162 15.16 -8.94 8.09
N VAL A 163 16.27 -8.49 7.53
CA VAL A 163 16.29 -7.42 6.54
C VAL A 163 16.60 -8.03 5.18
N ASN A 164 15.84 -7.64 4.15
CA ASN A 164 16.03 -8.03 2.75
C ASN A 164 16.07 -9.55 2.50
N GLU A 165 15.50 -10.37 3.37
CA GLU A 165 15.37 -11.83 3.18
C GLU A 165 14.07 -12.31 3.83
N LEU A 166 13.20 -12.94 3.05
CA LEU A 166 11.94 -13.51 3.52
C LEU A 166 12.02 -15.03 3.42
N VAL A 167 11.78 -15.74 4.52
CA VAL A 167 11.77 -17.21 4.56
C VAL A 167 10.41 -17.65 5.07
N VAL A 168 9.74 -18.52 4.31
CA VAL A 168 8.39 -18.98 4.63
C VAL A 168 8.27 -20.50 4.50
N PRO A 169 7.51 -21.16 5.37
CA PRO A 169 7.19 -22.57 5.23
C PRO A 169 6.26 -22.81 4.03
N THR A 170 6.45 -23.93 3.35
CA THR A 170 5.60 -24.39 2.25
C THR A 170 4.31 -25.02 2.82
N ASN A 171 3.20 -24.93 2.09
CA ASN A 171 1.88 -25.47 2.47
C ASN A 171 1.31 -24.97 3.82
N ARG A 172 1.83 -23.88 4.37
CA ARG A 172 1.25 -23.19 5.54
C ARG A 172 0.62 -21.86 5.11
N PRO A 173 -0.59 -21.52 5.59
CA PRO A 173 -1.16 -20.20 5.39
C PRO A 173 -0.25 -19.11 5.97
N LEU A 174 -0.06 -18.02 5.22
CA LEU A 174 0.75 -16.88 5.61
C LEU A 174 -0.17 -15.68 5.77
N HIS A 175 -0.05 -14.96 6.89
CA HIS A 175 -0.74 -13.70 7.12
C HIS A 175 0.30 -12.59 7.27
N PHE A 176 0.32 -11.68 6.29
CA PHE A 176 1.23 -10.55 6.27
C PHE A 176 0.52 -9.30 6.79
N ARG A 177 1.12 -8.65 7.77
CA ARG A 177 0.73 -7.30 8.21
C ARG A 177 1.76 -6.31 7.70
N ILE A 178 1.35 -5.40 6.84
CA ILE A 178 2.26 -4.59 6.02
C ILE A 178 2.06 -3.11 6.34
N THR A 179 3.16 -2.44 6.66
CA THR A 179 3.23 -1.00 6.92
C THR A 179 4.49 -0.40 6.29
N ALA A 180 4.61 0.94 6.29
CA ALA A 180 5.80 1.64 5.81
C ALA A 180 6.27 2.67 6.84
N SER A 181 7.57 3.00 6.85
CA SER A 181 8.12 3.99 7.78
C SER A 181 8.18 5.40 7.21
N SER A 182 8.27 5.55 5.88
CA SER A 182 8.55 6.83 5.22
C SER A 182 7.58 7.11 4.06
N VAL A 183 7.72 6.37 2.98
CA VAL A 183 7.04 6.60 1.71
C VAL A 183 6.20 5.39 1.32
N MET A 184 5.15 5.63 0.55
CA MET A 184 4.30 4.57 0.06
C MET A 184 5.08 3.60 -0.82
N ASN A 185 5.02 2.32 -0.48
CA ASN A 185 5.68 1.24 -1.19
C ASN A 185 4.64 0.22 -1.68
N SER A 186 5.03 -0.75 -2.50
CA SER A 186 4.15 -1.85 -2.89
C SER A 186 4.91 -3.16 -2.71
N PHE A 187 4.48 -3.96 -1.72
CA PHE A 187 5.04 -5.27 -1.46
C PHE A 187 4.52 -6.24 -2.52
N TYR A 188 5.44 -6.81 -3.32
CA TYR A 188 5.07 -7.75 -4.36
C TYR A 188 6.01 -8.95 -4.42
N VAL A 189 5.42 -10.13 -4.29
CA VAL A 189 6.09 -11.42 -4.51
C VAL A 189 5.31 -12.16 -5.61
N PRO A 190 5.70 -12.03 -6.89
CA PRO A 190 4.90 -12.53 -8.01
C PRO A 190 4.61 -14.03 -7.97
N ALA A 191 5.51 -14.81 -7.37
CA ALA A 191 5.36 -16.25 -7.24
C ALA A 191 4.33 -16.66 -6.16
N MET A 192 3.95 -15.74 -5.26
CA MET A 192 3.16 -16.04 -4.06
C MET A 192 1.73 -15.50 -4.18
N ALA A 193 1.59 -14.19 -4.33
CA ALA A 193 0.29 -13.52 -4.34
C ALA A 193 0.36 -12.18 -5.09
N GLY A 194 -0.80 -11.52 -5.20
CA GLY A 194 -0.90 -10.17 -5.74
C GLY A 194 -0.12 -9.14 -4.91
N GLN A 195 0.14 -7.97 -5.51
CA GLN A 195 0.79 -6.86 -4.82
C GLN A 195 -0.16 -6.14 -3.87
N ILE A 196 0.37 -5.53 -2.81
CA ILE A 196 -0.37 -4.67 -1.90
C ILE A 196 0.49 -3.48 -1.45
N TYR A 197 -0.15 -2.33 -1.28
CA TYR A 197 0.53 -1.11 -0.85
C TYR A 197 0.91 -1.16 0.63
N ALA A 198 2.14 -0.74 0.92
CA ALA A 198 2.61 -0.42 2.26
C ALA A 198 2.53 1.10 2.45
N MET A 199 1.77 1.54 3.46
CA MET A 199 1.52 2.97 3.70
C MET A 199 1.95 3.35 5.12
N PRO A 200 2.62 4.51 5.31
CA PRO A 200 2.95 5.00 6.64
C PRO A 200 1.70 5.33 7.44
N GLY A 201 1.69 5.00 8.74
CA GLY A 201 0.55 5.27 9.61
C GLY A 201 -0.64 4.32 9.44
N MET A 202 -0.53 3.29 8.59
CA MET A 202 -1.59 2.32 8.32
C MET A 202 -1.05 0.89 8.33
N GLU A 203 -1.93 -0.05 8.68
CA GLU A 203 -1.69 -1.47 8.52
C GLU A 203 -2.55 -1.99 7.36
N THR A 204 -1.91 -2.68 6.42
CA THR A 204 -2.57 -3.44 5.36
C THR A 204 -2.34 -4.93 5.55
N ARG A 205 -3.24 -5.76 5.05
CA ARG A 205 -3.17 -7.22 5.25
C ARG A 205 -3.16 -7.97 3.93
N LEU A 206 -2.35 -9.02 3.89
CA LEU A 206 -2.27 -9.92 2.75
C LEU A 206 -2.22 -11.36 3.24
N ASN A 207 -3.16 -12.17 2.77
CA ASN A 207 -3.16 -13.61 3.00
C ASN A 207 -2.59 -14.33 1.77
N ALA A 208 -1.67 -15.27 1.98
CA ALA A 208 -1.07 -16.01 0.89
C ALA A 208 -0.63 -17.42 1.32
N VAL A 209 -0.19 -18.22 0.35
CA VAL A 209 0.37 -19.55 0.56
C VAL A 209 1.43 -19.83 -0.51
N MET A 210 2.45 -20.61 -0.15
CA MET A 210 3.46 -21.11 -1.08
C MET A 210 3.34 -22.63 -1.16
N ASN A 211 3.17 -23.19 -2.35
CA ASN A 211 2.96 -24.63 -2.58
C ASN A 211 4.23 -25.35 -3.07
N ARG A 212 5.28 -24.58 -3.39
CA ARG A 212 6.53 -25.11 -3.93
C ARG A 212 7.71 -24.62 -3.11
N THR A 213 8.54 -25.56 -2.66
CA THR A 213 9.83 -25.24 -2.05
C THR A 213 10.83 -24.75 -3.09
N GLY A 214 11.73 -23.86 -2.70
CA GLY A 214 12.72 -23.27 -3.59
C GLY A 214 13.29 -21.96 -3.06
N ASP A 215 14.48 -21.63 -3.53
CA ASP A 215 15.22 -20.39 -3.21
C ASP A 215 15.27 -19.43 -4.42
N ASP A 216 14.55 -19.74 -5.50
CA ASP A 216 14.55 -19.01 -6.78
C ASP A 216 13.51 -17.88 -6.84
N PHE A 217 12.77 -17.62 -5.76
CA PHE A 217 11.74 -16.61 -5.73
C PHE A 217 12.30 -15.23 -5.38
N ILE A 218 11.81 -14.20 -6.06
CA ILE A 218 12.23 -12.81 -5.85
C ILE A 218 11.00 -11.98 -5.54
N GLY A 219 11.04 -11.30 -4.39
CA GLY A 219 10.14 -10.22 -4.05
C GLY A 219 10.76 -8.87 -4.36
N PHE A 220 9.93 -7.89 -4.69
CA PHE A 220 10.40 -6.54 -4.97
C PHE A 220 9.35 -5.47 -4.68
N SER A 221 9.80 -4.23 -4.66
CA SER A 221 8.94 -3.06 -4.62
C SER A 221 8.35 -2.74 -5.99
N ALA A 222 7.02 -2.68 -6.11
CA ALA A 222 6.34 -2.31 -7.34
C ALA A 222 5.98 -0.81 -7.46
N ASN A 223 6.22 -0.01 -6.41
CA ASN A 223 5.92 1.42 -6.40
C ASN A 223 7.18 2.26 -6.16
N TYR A 224 7.39 3.29 -6.99
CA TYR A 224 8.58 4.14 -6.92
C TYR A 224 8.68 4.85 -5.57
N SER A 225 9.83 4.71 -4.91
CA SER A 225 10.12 5.20 -3.57
C SER A 225 11.41 6.03 -3.46
N GLY A 226 11.96 6.50 -4.59
CA GLY A 226 13.15 7.38 -4.62
C GLY A 226 14.41 6.70 -5.19
N ALA A 227 15.59 7.25 -4.85
CA ALA A 227 16.88 6.93 -5.47
C ALA A 227 17.24 5.43 -5.42
N GLY A 228 17.15 4.80 -4.25
CA GLY A 228 17.46 3.38 -4.07
C GLY A 228 16.32 2.41 -4.45
N PHE A 229 15.23 2.86 -5.06
CA PHE A 229 14.07 2.02 -5.43
C PHE A 229 14.48 0.79 -6.24
N SER A 230 15.43 0.95 -7.17
CA SER A 230 15.90 -0.15 -8.02
C SER A 230 16.50 -1.34 -7.26
N GLY A 231 17.08 -1.08 -6.08
CA GLY A 231 17.69 -2.08 -5.20
C GLY A 231 16.72 -2.76 -4.25
N MET A 232 15.44 -2.36 -4.23
CA MET A 232 14.41 -2.94 -3.34
C MET A 232 13.93 -4.32 -3.82
N ARG A 233 14.86 -5.26 -3.93
CA ARG A 233 14.64 -6.66 -4.26
C ARG A 233 15.13 -7.51 -3.10
N PHE A 234 14.37 -8.53 -2.75
CA PHE A 234 14.71 -9.46 -1.68
C PHE A 234 14.47 -10.90 -2.16
N PRO A 235 15.40 -11.83 -1.93
CA PRO A 235 15.14 -13.24 -2.11
C PRO A 235 14.02 -13.69 -1.16
N VAL A 236 13.14 -14.51 -1.70
CA VAL A 236 12.10 -15.22 -0.95
C VAL A 236 12.44 -16.70 -1.01
N ARG A 237 12.55 -17.34 0.15
CA ARG A 237 12.84 -18.77 0.24
C ARG A 237 11.63 -19.49 0.78
N SER A 238 11.15 -20.49 0.05
CA SER A 238 10.13 -21.41 0.53
C SER A 238 10.79 -22.71 0.95
N VAL A 239 10.70 -23.03 2.23
CA VAL A 239 11.30 -24.23 2.85
C VAL A 239 10.20 -25.11 3.43
N ASP A 240 10.51 -26.37 3.73
CA ASP A 240 9.60 -27.21 4.51
C ASP A 240 9.59 -26.80 6.00
N ASP A 241 8.67 -27.34 6.79
CA ASP A 241 8.54 -26.98 8.22
C ASP A 241 9.82 -27.26 9.01
N ALA A 242 10.53 -28.36 8.69
CA ALA A 242 11.79 -28.71 9.31
C ALA A 242 12.90 -27.71 8.94
N GLY A 243 12.99 -27.32 7.66
CA GLY A 243 13.91 -26.29 7.20
C GLY A 243 13.61 -24.91 7.78
N PHE A 244 12.33 -24.57 7.97
CA PHE A 244 11.93 -23.32 8.63
C PHE A 244 12.38 -23.32 10.10
N ALA A 245 12.11 -24.40 10.83
CA ALA A 245 12.53 -24.52 12.22
C ALA A 245 14.07 -24.44 12.38
N ALA A 246 14.81 -25.08 11.47
CA ALA A 246 16.27 -25.02 11.44
C ALA A 246 16.78 -23.60 11.14
N TRP A 247 16.15 -22.90 10.20
CA TRP A 247 16.48 -21.51 9.88
C TRP A 247 16.20 -20.57 11.07
N VAL A 248 15.07 -20.73 11.76
CA VAL A 248 14.75 -19.94 12.96
C VAL A 248 15.80 -20.16 14.06
N ALA A 249 16.24 -21.41 14.25
CA ALA A 249 17.28 -21.73 15.23
C ALA A 249 18.62 -21.06 14.86
N ASP A 250 19.04 -21.12 13.60
CA ASP A 250 20.25 -20.46 13.09
C ASP A 250 20.24 -18.94 13.30
N VAL A 251 19.09 -18.29 13.02
CA VAL A 251 18.90 -16.86 13.27
C VAL A 251 19.02 -16.52 14.75
N LYS A 252 18.50 -17.37 15.64
CA LYS A 252 18.57 -17.17 17.10
C LYS A 252 19.97 -17.39 17.67
N ASP A 253 20.70 -18.35 17.12
CA ASP A 253 22.07 -18.69 17.55
C ASP A 253 23.11 -17.67 17.04
N GLY A 254 22.68 -16.70 16.23
CA GLY A 254 23.54 -15.62 15.77
C GLY A 254 24.48 -16.07 14.64
N GLY A 255 23.92 -16.73 13.62
CA GLY A 255 24.62 -17.16 12.40
C GLY A 255 25.34 -16.03 11.65
N GLU A 256 25.84 -16.33 10.44
CA GLU A 256 26.78 -15.45 9.70
C GLU A 256 26.29 -14.01 9.46
N LYS A 257 24.96 -13.78 9.46
CA LYS A 257 24.32 -12.48 9.20
C LYS A 257 23.81 -11.78 10.47
N ALA A 258 24.27 -12.17 11.66
CA ALA A 258 23.78 -11.65 12.92
C ALA A 258 23.98 -10.13 13.08
N ALA A 259 22.89 -9.43 13.42
CA ALA A 259 22.84 -8.00 13.67
C ALA A 259 22.39 -7.66 15.10
N GLY A 260 22.22 -8.67 15.96
CA GLY A 260 21.90 -8.54 17.39
C GLY A 260 20.39 -8.51 17.66
N THR A 261 19.97 -7.62 18.57
CA THR A 261 18.57 -7.40 18.95
C THR A 261 18.01 -6.19 18.21
N LEU A 262 16.79 -6.31 17.70
CA LEU A 262 16.04 -5.22 17.09
C LEU A 262 15.16 -4.54 18.14
N ASP A 263 15.71 -3.50 18.75
CA ASP A 263 15.01 -2.58 19.66
C ASP A 263 14.70 -1.23 18.97
N ALA A 264 14.01 -0.32 19.66
CA ALA A 264 13.64 0.97 19.10
C ALA A 264 14.86 1.83 18.66
N PRO A 265 15.95 1.95 19.44
CA PRO A 265 17.16 2.63 18.98
C PRO A 265 17.78 2.00 17.73
N LYS A 266 17.90 0.66 17.70
CA LYS A 266 18.45 -0.05 16.55
C LYS A 266 17.57 0.10 15.31
N TYR A 267 16.26 0.12 15.49
CA TYR A 267 15.31 0.40 14.43
C TYR A 267 15.50 1.81 13.85
N LEU A 268 15.64 2.83 14.69
CA LEU A 268 15.85 4.21 14.23
C LEU A 268 17.17 4.37 13.44
N ASP A 269 18.19 3.60 13.81
CA ASP A 269 19.43 3.52 13.02
C ASP A 269 19.22 2.81 11.67
N LEU A 270 18.43 1.74 11.65
CA LEU A 270 18.10 0.99 10.44
C LEU A 270 17.18 1.78 9.49
N GLU A 271 16.30 2.61 10.04
CA GLU A 271 15.35 3.43 9.30
C GLU A 271 16.03 4.47 8.42
N LYS A 272 17.22 4.95 8.82
CA LYS A 272 18.00 5.93 8.06
C LYS A 272 18.15 5.46 6.59
N PRO A 273 18.04 6.39 5.62
CA PRO A 273 18.17 6.06 4.20
C PRO A 273 19.49 5.33 3.93
N SER A 274 19.41 4.15 3.33
CA SER A 274 20.57 3.39 2.87
C SER A 274 20.17 2.45 1.76
N GLU A 275 21.11 2.15 0.86
CA GLU A 275 20.86 1.41 -0.37
C GLU A 275 21.60 0.08 -0.37
N ASN A 276 21.02 -0.94 -0.99
CA ASN A 276 21.65 -2.25 -1.24
C ASN A 276 22.24 -2.90 0.02
N VAL A 277 21.55 -2.74 1.16
CA VAL A 277 21.96 -3.35 2.42
C VAL A 277 21.86 -4.88 2.30
N PRO A 278 22.91 -5.64 2.66
CA PRO A 278 22.88 -7.09 2.60
C PRO A 278 21.85 -7.64 3.60
N ALA A 279 21.50 -8.91 3.44
CA ALA A 279 20.59 -9.56 4.38
C ALA A 279 21.17 -9.54 5.81
N MET A 280 20.36 -9.13 6.78
CA MET A 280 20.70 -9.07 8.21
C MET A 280 19.71 -9.86 9.02
N HIS A 281 20.16 -10.50 10.09
CA HIS A 281 19.34 -11.34 10.98
C HIS A 281 19.37 -10.80 12.41
N PHE A 282 18.20 -10.61 13.00
CA PHE A 282 18.03 -10.20 14.38
C PHE A 282 17.44 -11.35 15.20
N ALA A 283 18.20 -11.81 16.20
CA ALA A 283 17.85 -12.96 17.03
C ALA A 283 16.69 -12.67 18.00
N ASN A 284 16.52 -11.39 18.37
CA ASN A 284 15.48 -10.94 19.28
C ASN A 284 14.86 -9.65 18.74
N VAL A 285 13.55 -9.49 18.93
CA VAL A 285 12.80 -8.30 18.53
C VAL A 285 11.91 -7.85 19.67
N ASP A 286 11.81 -6.54 19.89
CA ASP A 286 10.83 -5.98 20.82
C ASP A 286 9.40 -6.22 20.28
N ALA A 287 8.59 -6.97 21.02
CA ALA A 287 7.22 -7.34 20.63
C ALA A 287 6.30 -6.13 20.36
N LYS A 288 6.59 -4.95 20.93
CA LYS A 288 5.82 -3.72 20.71
C LYS A 288 6.37 -2.86 19.56
N LEU A 289 7.43 -3.29 18.88
CA LEU A 289 8.07 -2.51 17.84
C LEU A 289 7.14 -2.28 16.66
N TYR A 290 6.54 -3.33 16.10
CA TYR A 290 5.66 -3.20 14.94
C TYR A 290 4.48 -2.24 15.18
N GLY A 291 3.79 -2.38 16.33
CA GLY A 291 2.71 -1.47 16.70
C GLY A 291 3.17 -0.01 16.79
N ARG A 292 4.36 0.25 17.33
CA ARG A 292 4.94 1.60 17.36
C ARG A 292 5.34 2.12 15.99
N ILE A 293 5.73 1.25 15.06
CA ILE A 293 6.01 1.62 13.67
C ILE A 293 4.72 2.06 12.98
N VAL A 294 3.67 1.25 13.08
CA VAL A 294 2.34 1.59 12.53
C VAL A 294 1.81 2.89 13.12
N ASP A 295 1.96 3.09 14.43
CA ASP A 295 1.54 4.30 15.13
C ASP A 295 2.52 5.48 15.00
N MET A 296 3.60 5.33 14.22
CA MET A 296 4.62 6.36 13.94
C MET A 296 5.28 6.95 15.20
N CYS A 297 5.44 6.14 16.26
CA CYS A 297 5.96 6.53 17.57
C CYS A 297 7.09 5.63 18.10
N VAL A 298 7.99 5.17 17.21
CA VAL A 298 9.15 4.38 17.63
C VAL A 298 10.13 5.21 18.48
N GLU A 299 10.23 6.50 18.20
CA GLU A 299 11.04 7.44 18.98
C GLU A 299 10.56 7.55 20.44
N PRO A 300 11.47 7.42 21.43
CA PRO A 300 11.12 7.62 22.83
C PRO A 300 10.51 9.01 23.09
N GLY A 301 9.35 9.02 23.76
CA GLY A 301 8.63 10.25 24.13
C GLY A 301 7.82 10.90 23.00
N LYS A 302 7.75 10.29 21.81
CA LYS A 302 6.85 10.71 20.74
C LYS A 302 5.44 10.17 21.01
N MET A 303 4.43 11.03 20.90
CA MET A 303 3.02 10.62 21.04
C MET A 303 2.63 9.73 19.85
N CYS A 304 1.96 8.62 20.12
CA CYS A 304 1.48 7.71 19.10
C CYS A 304 0.27 8.29 18.35
N MET A 305 0.14 7.99 17.06
CA MET A 305 -1.00 8.44 16.25
C MET A 305 -2.33 7.98 16.86
N SER A 306 -2.41 6.74 17.33
CA SER A 306 -3.59 6.19 18.02
C SER A 306 -3.96 6.97 19.28
N GLU A 307 -2.97 7.40 20.08
CA GLU A 307 -3.16 8.23 21.27
C GLU A 307 -3.65 9.64 20.90
N MET A 308 -3.06 10.25 19.87
CA MET A 308 -3.47 11.55 19.36
C MET A 308 -4.92 11.52 18.85
N MET A 309 -5.30 10.49 18.09
CA MET A 309 -6.67 10.27 17.62
C MET A 309 -7.64 10.03 18.78
N ALA A 310 -7.23 9.30 19.82
CA ALA A 310 -8.06 9.08 21.00
C ALA A 310 -8.27 10.36 21.82
N ILE A 311 -7.30 11.25 21.87
CA ILE A 311 -7.40 12.58 22.48
C ILE A 311 -8.35 13.47 21.66
N ASP A 312 -8.19 13.49 20.34
CA ASP A 312 -9.04 14.26 19.42
C ASP A 312 -10.51 13.82 19.48
N ALA A 313 -10.76 12.51 19.45
CA ALA A 313 -12.09 11.92 19.60
C ALA A 313 -12.77 12.28 20.93
N ARG A 314 -12.00 12.67 21.96
CA ARG A 314 -12.51 13.14 23.27
C ARG A 314 -12.65 14.66 23.36
N GLY A 315 -12.46 15.39 22.27
CA GLY A 315 -12.58 16.86 22.22
C GLY A 315 -11.26 17.61 22.32
N GLY A 316 -10.11 16.94 22.13
CA GLY A 316 -8.78 17.54 22.17
C GLY A 316 -8.31 17.93 23.58
N LEU A 317 -7.11 18.53 23.68
CA LEU A 317 -6.53 19.03 24.95
C LEU A 317 -6.83 20.52 25.20
N GLY A 318 -7.75 21.13 24.46
CA GLY A 318 -8.02 22.58 24.54
C GLY A 318 -6.74 23.41 24.28
N LYS A 319 -6.53 24.51 25.02
CA LYS A 319 -5.33 25.36 24.87
C LYS A 319 -4.01 24.65 25.16
N ALA A 320 -4.00 23.61 26.00
CA ALA A 320 -2.80 22.81 26.24
C ALA A 320 -2.39 21.99 24.99
N GLY A 321 -3.34 21.73 24.08
CA GLY A 321 -3.08 21.13 22.78
C GLY A 321 -2.43 22.09 21.77
N ILE A 322 -2.47 23.40 21.99
CA ILE A 322 -1.83 24.38 21.08
C ILE A 322 -0.31 24.16 21.03
N HIS A 323 0.32 23.88 22.17
CA HIS A 323 1.76 23.55 22.18
C HIS A 323 2.07 22.23 21.46
N ASN A 324 1.15 21.26 21.47
CA ASN A 324 1.31 20.04 20.68
C ASN A 324 1.17 20.33 19.17
N VAL A 325 0.23 21.17 18.77
CA VAL A 325 0.01 21.56 17.36
C VAL A 325 1.13 22.46 16.82
N GLU A 326 1.65 23.38 17.63
CA GLU A 326 2.78 24.25 17.25
C GLU A 326 4.08 23.44 17.04
N MET A 327 4.24 22.32 17.76
CA MET A 327 5.33 21.35 17.53
C MET A 327 5.04 20.36 16.41
N LEU A 328 3.80 20.27 15.91
CA LEU A 328 3.40 19.47 14.76
C LEU A 328 3.49 20.32 13.49
N THR A 329 4.70 20.82 13.18
CA THR A 329 4.98 21.01 11.74
C THR A 329 5.00 19.61 11.15
N TYR A 330 4.13 19.34 10.18
CA TYR A 330 3.97 18.04 9.51
C TYR A 330 5.27 17.62 8.82
N ASP A 331 6.23 17.16 9.61
CA ASP A 331 7.49 16.61 9.15
C ASP A 331 7.85 15.47 10.09
N LYS A 332 8.25 14.34 9.49
CA LYS A 332 8.62 13.09 10.15
C LYS A 332 9.66 13.33 11.28
N HIS A 333 10.48 14.38 11.12
CA HIS A 333 11.54 14.83 12.04
C HIS A 333 11.24 16.18 12.73
N GLY A 334 10.03 16.73 12.59
CA GLY A 334 9.70 18.11 13.01
C GLY A 334 9.95 18.37 14.49
N ARG A 335 9.81 17.35 15.35
CA ARG A 335 10.13 17.44 16.77
C ARG A 335 11.62 17.59 17.04
N GLU A 336 12.49 16.98 16.23
CA GLU A 336 13.95 17.03 16.39
C GLU A 336 14.51 18.36 15.89
N ALA A 337 14.00 18.87 14.76
CA ALA A 337 14.30 20.24 14.31
C ALA A 337 13.82 21.29 15.32
N ALA A 338 12.65 21.07 15.95
CA ALA A 338 12.15 21.94 17.02
C ALA A 338 12.94 21.79 18.33
N LEU A 339 13.34 20.58 18.72
CA LEU A 339 14.12 20.29 19.94
C LEU A 339 15.57 20.78 19.83
N ASP A 340 16.23 20.61 18.67
CA ASP A 340 17.55 21.17 18.42
C ASP A 340 17.51 22.70 18.34
N ALA A 341 16.42 23.29 17.82
CA ALA A 341 16.19 24.72 17.88
C ALA A 341 15.84 25.23 19.30
N THR A 342 15.40 24.37 20.22
CA THR A 342 14.96 24.72 21.59
C THR A 342 15.86 24.18 22.70
N ARG A 343 17.05 23.62 22.38
CA ARG A 343 18.08 23.28 23.38
C ARG A 343 18.50 24.46 24.27
N ASN A 344 18.17 25.68 23.88
CA ASN A 344 18.34 26.86 24.71
C ASN A 344 16.98 27.37 25.22
N PRO A 345 16.63 27.18 26.52
CA PRO A 345 15.34 27.60 27.09
C PRO A 345 15.04 29.09 26.86
N ASP A 346 16.08 29.92 26.87
CA ASP A 346 15.97 31.36 26.64
C ASP A 346 15.57 31.70 25.21
N ALA A 347 15.99 30.90 24.22
CA ALA A 347 15.65 31.13 22.82
C ALA A 347 14.18 30.79 22.53
N ALA A 348 13.63 29.76 23.19
CA ALA A 348 12.21 29.41 23.11
C ALA A 348 11.33 30.52 23.71
N LEU A 349 11.69 31.02 24.91
CA LEU A 349 11.00 32.14 25.55
C LEU A 349 11.09 33.43 24.71
N THR A 350 12.25 33.68 24.11
CA THR A 350 12.46 34.86 23.26
C THR A 350 11.64 34.78 21.97
N ARG A 351 11.49 33.58 21.39
CA ARG A 351 10.66 33.37 20.20
C ARG A 351 9.16 33.48 20.52
N GLU A 352 8.72 32.96 21.66
CA GLU A 352 7.36 33.20 22.15
C GLU A 352 7.11 34.69 22.37
N LEU A 353 8.00 35.40 23.08
CA LEU A 353 7.86 36.83 23.32
C LEU A 353 7.90 37.65 22.01
N ALA A 354 8.68 37.22 21.02
CA ALA A 354 8.74 37.84 19.70
C ALA A 354 7.47 37.57 18.87
N TRP A 355 6.92 36.36 18.94
CA TRP A 355 5.68 35.99 18.26
C TRP A 355 4.45 36.64 18.91
N VAL A 356 4.37 36.65 20.24
CA VAL A 356 3.36 37.38 21.01
C VAL A 356 3.48 38.88 20.74
N ARG A 357 4.70 39.43 20.68
CA ARG A 357 4.89 40.83 20.24
C ARG A 357 4.42 41.05 18.82
N ALA A 358 4.73 40.17 17.87
CA ALA A 358 4.31 40.32 16.48
C ALA A 358 2.78 40.25 16.31
N LEU A 359 2.11 39.38 17.08
CA LEU A 359 0.64 39.31 17.14
C LEU A 359 0.04 40.58 17.76
N CYS A 360 0.65 41.10 18.83
CA CYS A 360 0.21 42.33 19.48
C CYS A 360 0.58 43.61 18.69
N GLU A 361 1.66 43.59 17.90
CA GLU A 361 2.08 44.72 17.04
C GLU A 361 1.25 44.81 15.76
N GLN A 362 0.66 43.71 15.28
CA GLN A 362 -0.35 43.78 14.21
C GLN A 362 -1.60 44.59 14.62
N GLU A 363 -1.75 44.91 15.90
CA GLU A 363 -2.80 45.77 16.45
C GLU A 363 -2.27 47.09 17.04
N ALA A 364 -1.21 47.67 16.47
CA ALA A 364 -0.81 49.05 16.79
C ALA A 364 -1.87 50.05 16.27
N GLY A 365 -3.02 50.11 16.95
CA GLY A 365 -4.19 50.93 16.61
C GLY A 365 -5.55 50.27 16.82
N ALA A 366 -5.63 48.99 17.21
CA ALA A 366 -6.92 48.37 17.49
C ALA A 366 -7.47 48.88 18.84
N VAL A 367 -8.66 49.48 18.80
CA VAL A 367 -9.45 49.80 19.98
C VAL A 367 -9.72 48.48 20.71
N ILE A 368 -9.56 48.44 22.04
CA ILE A 368 -9.95 47.27 22.84
C ILE A 368 -11.42 46.98 22.56
N ASP A 369 -11.67 45.96 21.75
CA ASP A 369 -13.00 45.54 21.41
C ASP A 369 -13.55 44.69 22.55
N ASN A 370 -14.23 45.35 23.48
CA ASN A 370 -14.97 44.69 24.57
C ASN A 370 -16.23 43.95 24.06
N THR A 371 -16.46 43.88 22.74
CA THR A 371 -17.61 43.17 22.15
C THR A 371 -17.34 41.71 21.82
N VAL A 372 -16.12 41.21 22.04
CA VAL A 372 -15.85 39.76 22.00
C VAL A 372 -16.50 39.11 23.22
N VAL A 373 -17.76 38.71 23.05
CA VAL A 373 -18.49 37.94 24.04
C VAL A 373 -17.75 36.63 24.25
N ALA A 374 -17.36 36.35 25.49
CA ALA A 374 -16.79 35.05 25.86
C ALA A 374 -17.69 33.92 25.32
N PRO A 375 -17.13 32.82 24.80
CA PRO A 375 -17.93 31.73 24.25
C PRO A 375 -19.04 31.35 25.23
N ALA A 376 -20.28 31.28 24.74
CA ALA A 376 -21.43 30.94 25.56
C ALA A 376 -21.28 29.57 26.25
N ASP A 377 -20.45 28.70 25.66
CA ASP A 377 -20.03 27.44 26.25
C ASP A 377 -18.50 27.35 26.41
N LYS A 378 -18.05 27.34 27.68
CA LYS A 378 -16.65 27.19 28.07
C LYS A 378 -16.16 25.74 27.98
N ASN A 379 -17.04 24.77 27.75
CA ASN A 379 -16.66 23.37 27.58
C ASN A 379 -15.76 23.17 26.35
N SER A 380 -15.89 24.01 25.32
CA SER A 380 -15.00 24.03 24.15
C SER A 380 -13.54 24.41 24.49
N LEU A 381 -13.31 25.05 25.64
CA LEU A 381 -11.99 25.48 26.11
C LEU A 381 -11.34 24.47 27.07
N THR A 382 -12.12 23.51 27.57
CA THR A 382 -11.66 22.47 28.49
C THR A 382 -11.49 21.17 27.71
N GLY A 383 -10.24 20.83 27.38
CA GLY A 383 -9.93 19.51 26.83
C GLY A 383 -10.24 18.39 27.83
N PHE A 384 -10.28 17.16 27.33
CA PHE A 384 -10.58 15.98 28.15
C PHE A 384 -9.61 15.86 29.34
N GLY A 385 -10.16 15.80 30.56
CA GLY A 385 -9.37 15.61 31.79
C GLY A 385 -8.72 16.87 32.37
N LEU A 386 -8.96 18.05 31.79
CA LEU A 386 -8.43 19.32 32.30
C LEU A 386 -9.50 20.09 33.08
N SER A 387 -9.13 20.57 34.26
CA SER A 387 -9.97 21.51 35.02
C SER A 387 -10.12 22.82 34.26
N ALA A 388 -11.32 23.42 34.31
CA ALA A 388 -11.58 24.70 33.68
C ALA A 388 -10.52 25.75 34.07
N PRO A 389 -10.03 26.57 33.11
CA PRO A 389 -9.07 27.61 33.43
C PRO A 389 -9.68 28.52 34.50
N GLN A 390 -9.06 28.55 35.68
CA GLN A 390 -9.42 29.52 36.70
C GLN A 390 -9.11 30.90 36.12
N SER A 391 -10.08 31.80 36.12
CA SER A 391 -9.84 33.19 35.75
C SER A 391 -8.83 33.76 36.74
N LEU A 392 -7.59 33.91 36.32
CA LEU A 392 -6.62 34.75 37.01
C LEU A 392 -7.17 36.18 36.94
N SER A 393 -7.61 36.72 38.08
CA SER A 393 -7.89 38.14 38.15
C SER A 393 -6.58 38.88 37.90
N LEU A 394 -6.52 39.63 36.80
CA LEU A 394 -5.48 40.63 36.63
C LEU A 394 -5.74 41.66 37.72
N ALA A 395 -4.87 41.67 38.73
CA ALA A 395 -4.97 42.55 39.88
C ALA A 395 -5.23 44.00 39.43
N GLY A 396 -6.38 44.56 39.79
CA GLY A 396 -6.64 45.99 39.58
C GLY A 396 -8.05 46.46 39.24
N GLN A 397 -9.08 45.60 39.17
CA GLN A 397 -10.47 46.09 39.02
C GLN A 397 -11.32 45.68 40.23
N ASN A 398 -11.70 46.70 41.01
CA ASN A 398 -12.65 46.59 42.11
C ASN A 398 -14.02 46.17 41.57
N ASP A 399 -14.40 44.92 41.83
CA ASP A 399 -15.76 44.43 41.65
C ASP A 399 -16.72 45.25 42.54
N SER A 400 -17.49 46.13 41.89
CA SER A 400 -18.66 46.77 42.47
C SER A 400 -19.90 45.98 42.07
N GLN A 401 -20.50 45.35 43.08
CA GLN A 401 -21.90 44.88 43.12
C GLN A 401 -22.24 43.60 42.34
N SER A 402 -22.13 42.48 43.07
CA SER A 402 -22.99 41.32 42.90
C SER A 402 -24.47 41.73 43.00
N THR A 403 -25.24 41.52 41.94
CA THR A 403 -26.70 41.39 42.04
C THR A 403 -27.07 39.92 41.85
N PRO A 404 -27.80 39.26 42.77
CA PRO A 404 -28.13 37.86 42.62
C PRO A 404 -29.23 37.71 41.55
N ALA A 405 -28.93 36.99 40.46
CA ALA A 405 -29.94 36.58 39.49
C ALA A 405 -30.90 35.56 40.14
N ARG A 406 -32.17 35.94 40.11
CA ARG A 406 -33.36 35.25 40.62
C ARG A 406 -33.59 33.90 39.90
N PRO A 407 -34.14 32.86 40.56
CA PRO A 407 -34.45 31.61 39.89
C PRO A 407 -35.76 31.75 39.10
N SER A 408 -35.76 31.45 37.81
CA SER A 408 -37.01 31.31 37.03
C SER A 408 -37.04 30.02 36.23
N LYS A 409 -38.05 29.23 36.58
CA LYS A 409 -38.56 27.98 36.01
C LYS A 409 -38.78 28.05 34.49
N THR A 410 -38.67 26.88 33.83
CA THR A 410 -39.47 26.48 32.67
C THR A 410 -39.35 24.95 32.55
N SER A 411 -40.35 24.19 33.02
CA SER A 411 -41.61 23.78 32.38
C SER A 411 -41.43 22.58 31.44
N ARG A 412 -42.04 21.46 31.84
CA ARG A 412 -42.46 20.36 30.96
C ARG A 412 -43.45 20.90 29.93
N ASN A 413 -43.29 20.48 28.68
CA ASN A 413 -44.25 19.69 27.93
C ASN A 413 -43.53 19.06 26.74
#